data_AF-A0A7X7QJW1-F1
#
_entry.id   AF-A0A7X7QJW1-F1
#
_cell.length_a   1.000
_cell.length_b   1.000
_cell.length_c   1.000
_cell.angle_alpha   90.00
_cell.angle_beta   90.00
_cell.angle_gamma   90.00
#
_symmetry.space_group_name_H-M   'P 1'
#
loop_
_entity.id
_entity.type
_entity.pdbx_description
1 polymer ?
#
loop_
_entity_poly.entity_id
_entity_poly.type
_entity_poly.pdbx_seq_one_letter_code
_entity_poly.pdbx_strand_id
1 'polypeptide(L)'
;TCDDEAVPAGAATRLSAGAHRIVVETVSALVHAPFEALAAFPLGDATVELPEGASEREAAAAQMIQDFIEVRLGKTLPRGPAAGGPAIQLGRSAEGQRRGVTLTGGTLDIRGTDAFDTQQVVWDLLRFLDRYDSRFTPIHAALYGSGDAATTEMLKKAGLLKQWVRAVQRDTRLAWNGFAKPERTAGPGTVNPEELPSIDIPTLEGPTVIDGRLDDDAWSQAAVFDSISMLRTGAAPTQATEVRMFRTSDALVVGFICHESAMHRVLAQMTARDSQVWNDDVFELRLAPGVDGTQATYPYYVFLINSIGTKADLEKGGAELAWNADWDGAVQRDAASWSGELRIPLAALNGAGAATWRGNVSRYEKPNAEYSTWSPIPESTADQPARFGILRMR
;
A
#
# COMPACT_ATOMS: atom_id res chain seq x y z
N THR A 1 -20.55 -24.83 -18.03
CA THR A 1 -19.66 -23.71 -18.42
C THR A 1 -19.08 -23.18 -17.15
N CYS A 2 -17.79 -23.41 -16.90
CA CYS A 2 -17.11 -22.55 -15.94
C CYS A 2 -16.94 -21.24 -16.70
N ASP A 3 -17.53 -20.17 -16.18
CA ASP A 3 -17.31 -18.84 -16.72
C ASP A 3 -15.80 -18.59 -16.77
N ASP A 4 -15.33 -18.07 -17.91
CA ASP A 4 -13.96 -17.59 -18.11
C ASP A 4 -13.73 -16.33 -17.25
N GLU A 5 -13.86 -16.47 -15.92
CA GLU A 5 -13.32 -15.50 -14.97
C GLU A 5 -11.79 -15.55 -15.12
N ALA A 6 -11.27 -14.47 -15.68
CA ALA A 6 -9.90 -14.27 -16.08
C ALA A 6 -8.88 -14.98 -15.18
N VAL A 7 -8.20 -15.99 -15.74
CA VAL A 7 -6.99 -16.58 -15.16
C VAL A 7 -6.02 -15.43 -14.83
N PRO A 8 -5.65 -15.20 -13.56
CA PRO A 8 -4.79 -14.08 -13.20
C PRO A 8 -3.42 -14.21 -13.89
N ALA A 9 -2.87 -13.10 -14.38
CA ALA A 9 -1.52 -13.10 -14.96
C ALA A 9 -0.51 -13.67 -13.95
N GLY A 10 0.10 -14.81 -14.29
CA GLY A 10 1.05 -15.56 -13.46
C GLY A 10 0.47 -16.82 -12.82
N ALA A 11 -0.83 -16.88 -12.50
CA ALA A 11 -1.43 -18.12 -12.00
C ALA A 11 -1.74 -19.07 -13.16
N ALA A 12 -1.56 -20.37 -12.96
CA ALA A 12 -2.01 -21.39 -13.91
C ALA A 12 -3.17 -22.17 -13.30
N THR A 13 -4.28 -22.25 -14.01
CA THR A 13 -5.39 -23.12 -13.64
C THR A 13 -5.14 -24.52 -14.20
N ARG A 14 -5.09 -25.54 -13.34
CA ARG A 14 -5.04 -26.93 -13.78
C ARG A 14 -6.40 -27.58 -13.60
N LEU A 15 -6.89 -28.16 -14.68
CA LEU A 15 -8.09 -28.98 -14.71
C LEU A 15 -7.66 -30.45 -14.71
N SER A 16 -8.15 -31.22 -13.74
CA SER A 16 -8.00 -32.67 -13.74
C SER A 16 -9.37 -33.34 -13.65
N ALA A 17 -9.55 -34.41 -14.43
CA ALA A 17 -10.79 -35.17 -14.51
C ALA A 17 -10.64 -36.53 -13.81
N GLY A 18 -11.63 -36.89 -12.99
CA GLY A 18 -11.80 -38.23 -12.40
C GLY A 18 -13.20 -38.77 -12.64
N ALA A 19 -13.46 -40.02 -12.25
CA ALA A 19 -14.66 -40.78 -12.63
C ALA A 19 -16.00 -40.03 -12.42
N HIS A 20 -16.09 -39.14 -11.43
CA HIS A 20 -17.27 -38.30 -11.18
C HIS A 20 -16.95 -36.89 -10.63
N ARG A 21 -15.72 -36.38 -10.79
CA ARG A 21 -15.30 -35.08 -10.23
C ARG A 21 -14.36 -34.34 -11.19
N ILE A 22 -14.60 -33.05 -11.35
CA ILE A 22 -13.66 -32.09 -11.93
C ILE A 22 -13.04 -31.31 -10.77
N VAL A 23 -11.72 -31.26 -10.71
CA VAL A 23 -10.99 -30.43 -9.75
C VAL A 23 -10.36 -29.27 -10.52
N VAL A 24 -10.67 -28.05 -10.08
CA VAL A 24 -10.05 -26.81 -10.54
C VAL A 24 -9.04 -26.40 -9.49
N GLU A 25 -7.75 -26.42 -9.83
CA GLU A 25 -6.67 -26.03 -8.93
C GLU A 25 -6.02 -24.74 -9.42
N THR A 26 -5.92 -23.75 -8.54
CA THR A 26 -5.16 -22.52 -8.79
C THR A 26 -3.72 -22.72 -8.33
N VAL A 27 -2.78 -22.66 -9.27
CA VAL A 27 -1.34 -22.81 -8.98
C VAL A 27 -0.66 -21.45 -9.03
N SER A 28 0.08 -21.09 -7.98
CA SER A 28 0.82 -19.83 -7.93
C SER A 28 1.94 -19.80 -8.99
N ALA A 29 2.16 -18.61 -9.57
CA ALA A 29 3.30 -18.31 -10.44
C ALA A 29 4.65 -18.43 -9.74
N LEU A 30 4.61 -18.26 -8.41
CA LEU A 30 5.77 -17.99 -7.59
C LEU A 30 5.95 -19.08 -6.53
N VAL A 31 4.88 -19.50 -5.88
CA VAL A 31 4.94 -20.52 -4.82
C VAL A 31 4.58 -21.86 -5.43
N HIS A 32 5.61 -22.66 -5.72
CA HIS A 32 5.49 -23.93 -6.44
C HIS A 32 5.36 -25.12 -5.50
N ALA A 33 5.63 -24.93 -4.22
CA ALA A 33 5.41 -25.94 -3.20
C ALA A 33 3.90 -26.06 -2.87
N PRO A 34 3.36 -27.29 -2.71
CA PRO A 34 2.00 -27.49 -2.23
C PRO A 34 1.79 -26.78 -0.89
N PHE A 35 0.61 -26.17 -0.69
CA PHE A 35 0.33 -25.40 0.51
C PHE A 35 0.46 -26.25 1.78
N GLU A 36 -0.04 -27.48 1.75
CA GLU A 36 0.05 -28.42 2.87
C GLU A 36 1.50 -28.74 3.22
N ALA A 37 2.37 -28.83 2.21
CA ALA A 37 3.79 -29.09 2.41
C ALA A 37 4.50 -27.87 3.01
N LEU A 38 4.14 -26.65 2.60
CA LEU A 38 4.63 -25.41 3.21
C LEU A 38 4.14 -25.23 4.65
N ALA A 39 2.87 -25.52 4.90
CA ALA A 39 2.27 -25.48 6.25
C ALA A 39 2.90 -26.53 7.19
N ALA A 40 3.33 -27.67 6.66
CA ALA A 40 4.04 -28.69 7.41
C ALA A 40 5.55 -28.42 7.57
N PHE A 41 6.14 -27.56 6.73
CA PHE A 41 7.58 -27.27 6.77
C PHE A 41 7.99 -26.62 8.09
N PRO A 42 8.91 -27.17 8.89
CA PRO A 42 9.23 -26.71 10.25
C PRO A 42 10.05 -25.41 10.26
N LEU A 43 9.42 -24.29 9.90
CA LEU A 43 10.04 -22.97 9.77
C LEU A 43 10.82 -22.55 11.02
N GLY A 44 10.29 -22.84 12.21
CA GLY A 44 10.90 -22.46 13.50
C GLY A 44 12.17 -23.23 13.87
N ASP A 45 12.46 -24.32 13.17
CA ASP A 45 13.65 -25.15 13.40
C ASP A 45 14.60 -25.11 12.20
N ALA A 46 14.32 -24.26 11.21
CA ALA A 46 15.08 -24.17 9.98
C ALA A 46 16.36 -23.34 10.13
N THR A 47 17.37 -23.66 9.33
CA THR A 47 18.58 -22.83 9.18
C THR A 47 18.47 -21.97 7.92
N VAL A 48 18.76 -20.67 8.03
CA VAL A 48 18.77 -19.76 6.87
C VAL A 48 20.13 -19.78 6.20
N GLU A 49 20.14 -20.17 4.93
CA GLU A 49 21.31 -20.34 4.09
C GLU A 49 21.36 -19.27 2.99
N LEU A 50 22.56 -18.75 2.77
CA LEU A 50 22.87 -17.83 1.69
C LEU A 50 23.98 -18.39 0.81
N PRO A 51 24.00 -18.04 -0.49
CA PRO A 51 25.05 -18.45 -1.39
C PRO A 51 26.34 -17.73 -1.02
N GLU A 52 27.47 -18.35 -1.38
CA GLU A 52 28.75 -17.69 -1.34
C GLU A 52 28.71 -16.43 -2.22
N GLY A 53 29.17 -15.29 -1.67
CA GLY A 53 29.10 -13.99 -2.36
C GLY A 53 27.73 -13.32 -2.37
N ALA A 54 26.81 -13.70 -1.47
CA ALA A 54 25.53 -13.01 -1.30
C ALA A 54 25.70 -11.49 -1.11
N SER A 55 24.86 -10.71 -1.79
CA SER A 55 24.82 -9.25 -1.67
C SER A 55 24.23 -8.81 -0.33
N GLU A 56 24.44 -7.54 0.03
CA GLU A 56 23.79 -6.92 1.19
C GLU A 56 22.26 -7.03 1.14
N ARG A 57 21.68 -7.00 -0.06
CA ARG A 57 20.23 -7.12 -0.24
C ARG A 57 19.72 -8.54 0.01
N GLU A 58 20.47 -9.56 -0.43
CA GLU A 58 20.15 -10.96 -0.11
C GLU A 58 20.37 -11.25 1.39
N ALA A 59 21.39 -10.64 2.00
CA ALA A 59 21.61 -10.68 3.44
C ALA A 59 20.46 -10.02 4.22
N ALA A 60 19.92 -8.91 3.74
CA ALA A 60 18.75 -8.26 4.32
C ALA A 60 17.48 -9.11 4.15
N ALA A 61 17.31 -9.76 3.00
CA ALA A 61 16.19 -10.67 2.77
C ALA A 61 16.24 -11.90 3.70
N ALA A 62 17.43 -12.45 3.97
CA ALA A 62 17.63 -13.48 4.98
C ALA A 62 17.25 -12.99 6.38
N GLN A 63 17.71 -11.79 6.74
CA GLN A 63 17.37 -11.19 8.03
C GLN A 63 15.86 -11.02 8.20
N MET A 64 15.14 -10.60 7.14
CA MET A 64 13.68 -10.48 7.19
C MET A 64 12.98 -11.81 7.53
N ILE A 65 13.48 -12.95 7.04
CA ILE A 65 12.93 -14.27 7.38
C ILE A 65 13.21 -14.61 8.83
N GLN A 66 14.44 -14.37 9.29
CA GLN A 66 14.83 -14.60 10.68
C GLN A 66 13.97 -13.76 11.63
N ASP A 67 13.81 -12.47 11.34
CA ASP A 67 12.98 -11.55 12.12
C ASP A 67 11.51 -11.98 12.11
N PHE A 68 10.97 -12.36 10.94
CA PHE A 68 9.59 -12.83 10.84
C PHE A 68 9.34 -14.06 11.71
N ILE A 69 10.24 -15.05 11.66
CA ILE A 69 10.10 -16.28 12.44
C ILE A 69 10.35 -16.06 13.93
N GLU A 70 11.30 -15.20 14.29
CA GLU A 70 11.52 -14.80 15.67
C GLU A 70 10.29 -14.11 16.25
N VAL A 71 9.72 -13.15 15.51
CA VAL A 71 8.51 -12.41 15.90
C VAL A 71 7.29 -13.32 16.01
N ARG A 72 7.13 -14.28 15.08
CA ARG A 72 5.92 -15.09 14.99
C ARG A 72 5.96 -16.38 15.81
N LEU A 73 7.14 -16.99 15.98
CA LEU A 73 7.32 -18.27 16.67
C LEU A 73 8.17 -18.18 17.94
N GLY A 74 8.77 -17.02 18.25
CA GLY A 74 9.72 -16.90 19.36
C GLY A 74 10.98 -17.73 19.15
N LYS A 75 11.32 -18.03 17.89
CA LYS A 75 12.43 -18.91 17.50
C LYS A 75 13.46 -18.10 16.72
N THR A 76 14.66 -17.95 17.25
CA THR A 76 15.78 -17.37 16.52
C THR A 76 16.32 -18.41 15.55
N LEU A 77 16.26 -18.12 14.25
CA LEU A 77 16.80 -19.03 13.24
C LEU A 77 18.30 -18.84 13.08
N PRO A 78 19.10 -19.92 13.13
CA PRO A 78 20.52 -19.85 12.83
C PRO A 78 20.76 -19.47 11.37
N ARG A 79 21.89 -18.80 11.11
CA ARG A 79 22.36 -18.46 9.77
C ARG A 79 23.66 -19.19 9.48
N GLY A 80 23.77 -19.81 8.32
CA GLY A 80 24.92 -20.64 7.93
C GLY A 80 24.47 -21.96 7.32
N PRO A 81 25.40 -22.88 7.00
CA PRO A 81 25.06 -24.17 6.42
C PRO A 81 24.26 -25.03 7.41
N ALA A 82 23.17 -25.64 6.95
CA ALA A 82 22.34 -26.55 7.73
C ALA A 82 23.10 -27.85 7.99
N ALA A 83 23.33 -28.18 9.26
CA ALA A 83 24.00 -29.40 9.70
C ALA A 83 23.06 -30.62 9.72
N GLY A 84 22.36 -30.88 8.60
CA GLY A 84 21.36 -31.94 8.50
C GLY A 84 20.07 -31.60 9.23
N GLY A 85 19.20 -30.85 8.57
CA GLY A 85 17.92 -30.38 9.10
C GLY A 85 17.18 -29.52 8.08
N PRO A 86 15.98 -29.00 8.40
CA PRO A 86 15.24 -28.12 7.52
C PRO A 86 16.07 -26.86 7.20
N ALA A 87 16.11 -26.48 5.93
CA ALA A 87 16.88 -25.32 5.48
C ALA A 87 16.00 -24.35 4.69
N ILE A 88 16.28 -23.05 4.81
CA ILE A 88 15.70 -22.01 3.96
C ILE A 88 16.85 -21.43 3.13
N GLN A 89 16.89 -21.76 1.85
CA GLN A 89 17.94 -21.32 0.95
C GLN A 89 17.46 -20.13 0.12
N LEU A 90 18.19 -19.03 0.20
CA LEU A 90 17.94 -17.84 -0.61
C LEU A 90 18.94 -17.77 -1.74
N GLY A 91 18.57 -17.20 -2.88
CA GLY A 91 19.57 -16.81 -3.87
C GLY A 91 18.99 -16.55 -5.24
N ARG A 92 19.89 -16.36 -6.21
CA ARG A 92 19.51 -16.11 -7.60
C ARG A 92 19.21 -17.42 -8.30
N SER A 93 18.26 -17.37 -9.21
CA SER A 93 17.91 -18.47 -10.09
C SER A 93 19.04 -18.68 -11.09
N ALA A 94 19.64 -19.87 -11.09
CA ALA A 94 20.56 -20.26 -12.15
C ALA A 94 19.81 -20.52 -13.47
N GLU A 95 20.54 -20.60 -14.58
CA GLU A 95 19.97 -20.95 -15.88
C GLU A 95 19.27 -22.32 -15.81
N GLY A 96 17.98 -22.37 -16.19
CA GLY A 96 17.13 -23.56 -16.07
C GLY A 96 16.50 -23.79 -14.69
N GLN A 97 16.87 -23.02 -13.66
CA GLN A 97 16.19 -23.05 -12.36
C GLN A 97 14.93 -22.19 -12.40
N ARG A 98 13.87 -22.63 -11.71
CA ARG A 98 12.59 -21.93 -11.67
C ARG A 98 12.64 -20.82 -10.61
N ARG A 99 12.32 -19.58 -11.01
CA ARG A 99 12.06 -18.46 -10.10
C ARG A 99 10.89 -18.79 -9.17
N GLY A 100 11.00 -18.45 -7.90
CA GLY A 100 9.95 -18.57 -6.90
C GLY A 100 10.36 -19.36 -5.66
N VAL A 101 9.36 -19.88 -4.94
CA VAL A 101 9.50 -20.69 -3.74
C VAL A 101 9.22 -22.15 -4.08
N THR A 102 10.18 -23.02 -3.84
CA THR A 102 10.06 -24.47 -4.00
C THR A 102 10.41 -25.17 -2.69
N LEU A 103 9.84 -26.36 -2.47
CA LEU A 103 10.15 -27.19 -1.32
C LEU A 103 10.64 -28.55 -1.82
N THR A 104 11.92 -28.84 -1.64
CA THR A 104 12.56 -30.07 -2.12
C THR A 104 13.40 -30.69 -1.02
N GLY A 105 13.16 -31.96 -0.67
CA GLY A 105 14.03 -32.70 0.25
C GLY A 105 14.21 -32.09 1.64
N GLY A 106 13.23 -31.32 2.13
CA GLY A 106 13.34 -30.60 3.40
C GLY A 106 14.02 -29.22 3.31
N THR A 107 14.25 -28.72 2.09
CA THR A 107 14.77 -27.38 1.85
C THR A 107 13.70 -26.50 1.19
N LEU A 108 13.42 -25.36 1.82
CA LEU A 108 12.62 -24.29 1.27
C LEU A 108 13.53 -23.35 0.46
N ASP A 109 13.55 -23.56 -0.85
CA ASP A 109 14.33 -22.78 -1.80
C ASP A 109 13.55 -21.54 -2.24
N ILE A 110 14.17 -20.37 -2.12
CA ILE A 110 13.61 -19.07 -2.50
C ILE A 110 14.54 -18.43 -3.53
N ARG A 111 14.10 -18.39 -4.79
CA ARG A 111 14.92 -17.98 -5.93
C ARG A 111 14.34 -16.80 -6.70
N GLY A 112 15.10 -15.71 -6.81
CA GLY A 112 14.77 -14.57 -7.70
C GLY A 112 15.67 -14.51 -8.93
N THR A 113 15.32 -13.75 -9.95
CA THR A 113 16.20 -13.54 -11.13
C THR A 113 17.45 -12.72 -10.80
N ASP A 114 17.36 -11.87 -9.79
CA ASP A 114 18.47 -11.10 -9.23
C ASP A 114 18.28 -10.89 -7.72
N ALA A 115 19.17 -10.15 -7.06
CA ALA A 115 19.11 -9.91 -5.62
C ALA A 115 17.90 -9.06 -5.19
N PHE A 116 17.44 -8.13 -6.03
CA PHE A 116 16.24 -7.34 -5.77
C PHE A 116 15.00 -8.20 -5.87
N ASP A 117 14.91 -8.99 -6.93
CA ASP A 117 13.81 -9.91 -7.15
C ASP A 117 13.76 -10.99 -6.07
N THR A 118 14.91 -11.53 -5.63
CA THR A 118 14.99 -12.49 -4.52
C THR A 118 14.37 -11.91 -3.24
N GLN A 119 14.65 -10.65 -2.92
CA GLN A 119 14.02 -9.97 -1.80
C GLN A 119 12.50 -9.79 -1.99
N GLN A 120 12.01 -9.56 -3.21
CA GLN A 120 10.58 -9.50 -3.48
C GLN A 120 9.91 -10.87 -3.30
N VAL A 121 10.53 -11.96 -3.76
CA VAL A 121 10.01 -13.32 -3.55
C VAL A 121 9.91 -13.66 -2.06
N VAL A 122 10.88 -13.22 -1.25
CA VAL A 122 10.81 -13.34 0.21
C VAL A 122 9.60 -12.58 0.76
N TRP A 123 9.40 -11.33 0.38
CA TRP A 123 8.26 -10.54 0.84
C TRP A 123 6.93 -11.22 0.52
N ASP A 124 6.79 -11.77 -0.68
CA ASP A 124 5.57 -12.43 -1.11
C ASP A 124 5.33 -13.74 -0.34
N LEU A 125 6.38 -14.51 -0.06
CA LEU A 125 6.31 -15.68 0.81
C LEU A 125 5.89 -15.31 2.23
N LEU A 126 6.51 -14.30 2.84
CA LEU A 126 6.20 -13.92 4.22
C LEU A 126 4.76 -13.43 4.36
N ARG A 127 4.27 -12.62 3.40
CA ARG A 127 2.86 -12.20 3.35
C ARG A 127 1.91 -13.38 3.17
N PHE A 128 2.30 -14.36 2.36
CA PHE A 128 1.52 -15.58 2.18
C PHE A 128 1.43 -16.38 3.48
N LEU A 129 2.55 -16.63 4.14
CA LEU A 129 2.62 -17.34 5.42
C LEU A 129 1.82 -16.62 6.50
N ASP A 130 2.02 -15.32 6.67
CA ASP A 130 1.32 -14.49 7.65
C ASP A 130 -0.21 -14.58 7.50
N ARG A 131 -0.69 -14.64 6.26
CA ARG A 131 -2.12 -14.61 5.96
C ARG A 131 -2.81 -15.98 6.01
N TYR A 132 -2.12 -17.03 5.59
CA TYR A 132 -2.77 -18.32 5.31
C TYR A 132 -2.28 -19.47 6.15
N ASP A 133 -1.06 -19.38 6.69
CA ASP A 133 -0.56 -20.43 7.54
C ASP A 133 -1.10 -20.24 8.95
N SER A 134 -1.87 -21.23 9.41
CA SER A 134 -2.49 -21.21 10.75
C SER A 134 -1.49 -21.10 11.90
N ARG A 135 -0.20 -21.38 11.69
CA ARG A 135 0.87 -21.12 12.67
C ARG A 135 1.13 -19.63 12.88
N PHE A 136 0.74 -18.83 11.89
CA PHE A 136 0.98 -17.38 11.83
C PHE A 136 -0.32 -16.56 11.82
N THR A 137 -1.50 -17.20 11.75
CA THR A 137 -2.83 -16.55 11.86
C THR A 137 -3.48 -16.81 13.23
N PRO A 138 -4.30 -15.89 13.73
CA PRO A 138 -3.82 -14.79 14.54
C PRO A 138 -4.21 -14.97 16.01
N ILE A 139 -3.44 -14.38 16.92
CA ILE A 139 -3.91 -14.07 18.28
C ILE A 139 -4.92 -12.91 18.19
N HIS A 140 -6.03 -13.12 17.47
CA HIS A 140 -7.08 -12.13 17.26
C HIS A 140 -8.03 -12.03 18.48
N ALA A 141 -7.79 -12.79 19.56
CA ALA A 141 -8.59 -12.75 20.80
C ALA A 141 -7.79 -12.35 22.06
N ALA A 142 -6.47 -12.54 22.12
CA ALA A 142 -5.69 -12.21 23.33
C ALA A 142 -4.88 -10.90 23.22
N LEU A 143 -4.72 -10.32 22.03
CA LEU A 143 -4.01 -9.04 21.83
C LEU A 143 -4.82 -7.80 22.28
N TYR A 144 -6.10 -7.97 22.64
CA TYR A 144 -6.99 -6.87 23.01
C TYR A 144 -7.48 -6.92 24.48
N GLY A 145 -6.77 -7.61 25.39
CA GLY A 145 -7.32 -7.77 26.75
C GLY A 145 -6.44 -8.15 27.96
N SER A 146 -5.12 -8.31 27.89
CA SER A 146 -4.32 -8.63 29.10
C SER A 146 -3.07 -7.76 29.24
N GLY A 147 -3.06 -6.93 30.27
CA GLY A 147 -2.03 -5.93 30.58
C GLY A 147 -0.77 -6.50 31.24
N ASP A 148 0.00 -7.27 30.49
CA ASP A 148 1.38 -7.62 30.89
C ASP A 148 2.35 -6.47 30.54
N ALA A 149 3.13 -6.05 31.55
CA ALA A 149 4.10 -4.98 31.48
C ALA A 149 5.29 -5.28 30.55
N ALA A 150 5.68 -6.55 30.38
CA ALA A 150 6.81 -6.95 29.53
C ALA A 150 6.48 -6.76 28.04
N THR A 151 5.28 -7.16 27.62
CA THR A 151 4.78 -6.97 26.24
C THR A 151 4.56 -5.49 25.91
N THR A 152 4.05 -4.72 26.87
CA THR A 152 3.89 -3.27 26.74
C THR A 152 5.25 -2.59 26.52
N GLU A 153 6.27 -2.98 27.28
CA GLU A 153 7.58 -2.33 27.17
C GLU A 153 8.37 -2.80 25.94
N MET A 154 8.15 -4.02 25.45
CA MET A 154 8.68 -4.51 24.18
C MET A 154 8.07 -3.75 22.98
N LEU A 155 6.73 -3.65 22.94
CA LEU A 155 6.01 -2.93 21.88
C LEU A 155 6.32 -1.43 21.91
N LYS A 156 6.55 -0.84 23.09
CA LYS A 156 7.00 0.54 23.24
C LYS A 156 8.44 0.75 22.74
N LYS A 157 9.36 -0.18 23.03
CA LYS A 157 10.75 -0.13 22.52
C LYS A 157 10.84 -0.30 21.00
N ALA A 158 9.91 -1.04 20.40
CA ALA A 158 9.83 -1.26 18.95
C ALA A 158 8.93 -0.25 18.21
N GLY A 159 8.24 0.67 18.92
CA GLY A 159 7.30 1.63 18.32
C GLY A 159 5.98 1.04 17.82
N LEU A 160 5.63 -0.18 18.25
CA LEU A 160 4.49 -0.98 17.77
C LEU A 160 3.29 -0.99 18.72
N LEU A 161 3.38 -0.28 19.86
CA LEU A 161 2.26 -0.15 20.79
C LEU A 161 1.12 0.64 20.11
N LYS A 162 -0.05 0.00 19.93
CA LYS A 162 -1.30 0.51 19.31
C LYS A 162 -1.47 0.37 17.78
N GLN A 163 -0.68 -0.44 17.07
CA GLN A 163 -0.94 -0.73 15.65
C GLN A 163 -1.83 -1.97 15.46
N TRP A 164 -2.87 -1.91 14.61
CA TRP A 164 -3.74 -3.03 14.25
C TRP A 164 -3.43 -3.60 12.85
N VAL A 165 -3.69 -4.90 12.71
CA VAL A 165 -3.71 -5.64 11.45
C VAL A 165 -5.17 -5.95 11.09
N ARG A 166 -5.54 -5.78 9.82
CA ARG A 166 -6.93 -5.81 9.31
C ARG A 166 -7.46 -7.23 9.12
N ALA A 167 -8.66 -7.50 9.60
CA ALA A 167 -9.43 -8.72 9.34
C ALA A 167 -10.23 -8.60 8.02
N VAL A 168 -10.15 -9.62 7.16
CA VAL A 168 -11.16 -9.85 6.12
C VAL A 168 -12.19 -10.81 6.70
N GLN A 169 -13.44 -10.38 6.79
CA GLN A 169 -14.55 -11.18 7.29
C GLN A 169 -15.10 -12.09 6.19
N ARG A 170 -15.64 -13.24 6.62
CA ARG A 170 -16.04 -14.40 5.82
C ARG A 170 -17.25 -14.10 4.92
N ASP A 171 -17.28 -14.76 3.76
CA ASP A 171 -18.34 -14.82 2.74
C ASP A 171 -18.33 -13.80 1.58
N THR A 172 -17.17 -13.28 1.21
CA THR A 172 -17.01 -12.64 -0.12
C THR A 172 -16.10 -13.51 -1.01
N ARG A 173 -16.57 -13.85 -2.21
CA ARG A 173 -15.74 -14.49 -3.26
C ARG A 173 -14.51 -13.61 -3.49
N LEU A 174 -13.34 -14.19 -3.27
CA LEU A 174 -12.04 -13.53 -3.30
C LEU A 174 -11.68 -13.05 -4.72
N ALA A 175 -11.69 -11.73 -4.94
CA ALA A 175 -10.99 -11.12 -6.07
C ALA A 175 -9.52 -10.89 -5.68
N TRP A 176 -8.63 -11.78 -6.12
CA TRP A 176 -7.22 -11.84 -5.71
C TRP A 176 -6.32 -10.76 -6.34
N ASN A 177 -6.89 -9.88 -7.17
CA ASN A 177 -6.13 -8.93 -7.98
C ASN A 177 -5.47 -7.82 -7.17
N GLY A 178 -5.78 -7.64 -5.88
CA GLY A 178 -5.17 -6.61 -5.03
C GLY A 178 -3.68 -6.77 -4.73
N PHE A 179 -3.06 -7.94 -5.00
CA PHE A 179 -1.80 -8.31 -4.34
C PHE A 179 -0.52 -8.46 -5.19
N ALA A 180 -0.60 -8.59 -6.52
CA ALA A 180 0.60 -8.66 -7.36
C ALA A 180 0.96 -7.29 -7.95
N LYS A 181 2.24 -6.91 -7.89
CA LYS A 181 2.78 -5.85 -8.76
C LYS A 181 2.69 -6.37 -10.20
N PRO A 182 2.06 -5.66 -11.15
CA PRO A 182 2.10 -6.09 -12.54
C PRO A 182 3.56 -6.27 -12.98
N GLU A 183 3.85 -7.27 -13.82
CA GLU A 183 5.14 -7.36 -14.49
C GLU A 183 5.46 -6.00 -15.11
N ARG A 184 6.69 -5.53 -14.91
CA ARG A 184 7.15 -4.25 -15.45
C ARG A 184 7.38 -4.39 -16.96
N THR A 185 6.32 -4.65 -17.73
CA THR A 185 6.33 -4.63 -19.18
C THR A 185 6.12 -3.22 -19.68
N ALA A 186 7.13 -2.39 -19.44
CA ALA A 186 7.52 -1.18 -20.15
C ALA A 186 8.56 -0.47 -19.26
N GLY A 187 9.40 0.39 -19.83
CA GLY A 187 9.97 1.50 -19.05
C GLY A 187 8.85 2.34 -18.42
N PRO A 188 9.13 3.51 -17.83
CA PRO A 188 8.06 4.49 -17.67
C PRO A 188 7.49 4.70 -19.09
N GLY A 189 6.34 4.10 -19.39
CA GLY A 189 5.65 4.36 -20.63
C GLY A 189 5.52 5.87 -20.68
N THR A 190 5.95 6.48 -21.77
CA THR A 190 5.77 7.91 -21.98
C THR A 190 4.28 8.18 -21.82
N VAL A 191 3.88 8.70 -20.67
CA VAL A 191 2.49 9.04 -20.39
C VAL A 191 2.20 10.25 -21.24
N ASN A 192 1.30 10.10 -22.22
CA ASN A 192 0.87 11.26 -23.01
C ASN A 192 0.12 12.21 -22.07
N PRO A 193 0.61 13.46 -21.86
CA PRO A 193 -0.05 14.39 -20.96
C PRO A 193 -1.48 14.75 -21.37
N GLU A 194 -1.83 14.58 -22.65
CA GLU A 194 -3.18 14.78 -23.18
C GLU A 194 -4.18 13.73 -22.69
N GLU A 195 -3.71 12.57 -22.23
CA GLU A 195 -4.56 11.48 -21.69
C GLU A 195 -4.82 11.62 -20.18
N LEU A 196 -4.21 12.62 -19.54
CA LEU A 196 -4.34 12.85 -18.11
C LEU A 196 -5.55 13.74 -17.82
N PRO A 197 -6.30 13.46 -16.74
CA PRO A 197 -7.38 14.34 -16.35
C PRO A 197 -6.83 15.70 -15.98
N SER A 198 -7.61 16.73 -16.27
CA SER A 198 -7.24 18.10 -16.00
C SER A 198 -8.41 18.86 -15.41
N ILE A 199 -8.12 19.74 -14.46
CA ILE A 199 -9.13 20.51 -13.73
C ILE A 199 -8.63 21.93 -13.51
N ASP A 200 -9.53 22.90 -13.62
CA ASP A 200 -9.23 24.29 -13.30
C ASP A 200 -9.50 24.51 -11.80
N ILE A 201 -8.51 24.99 -11.07
CA ILE A 201 -8.60 25.30 -9.64
C ILE A 201 -8.81 26.82 -9.49
N PRO A 202 -10.00 27.27 -9.06
CA PRO A 202 -10.30 28.69 -8.98
C PRO A 202 -9.58 29.35 -7.79
N THR A 203 -9.25 30.62 -7.96
CA THR A 203 -8.83 31.49 -6.87
C THR A 203 -10.07 32.15 -6.25
N LEU A 204 -10.30 31.93 -4.95
CA LEU A 204 -11.40 32.50 -4.19
C LEU A 204 -10.87 33.46 -3.10
N GLU A 205 -11.71 34.43 -2.72
CA GLU A 205 -11.43 35.39 -1.65
C GLU A 205 -12.28 35.09 -0.41
N GLY A 206 -11.77 35.47 0.76
CA GLY A 206 -12.45 35.32 2.05
C GLY A 206 -11.89 34.19 2.92
N PRO A 207 -12.16 34.22 4.24
CA PRO A 207 -11.73 33.17 5.14
C PRO A 207 -12.54 31.90 4.87
N THR A 208 -11.87 30.75 4.83
CA THR A 208 -12.49 29.43 4.95
C THR A 208 -12.09 28.89 6.30
N VAL A 209 -13.08 28.49 7.09
CA VAL A 209 -12.82 27.94 8.42
C VAL A 209 -12.39 26.49 8.21
N ILE A 210 -11.20 26.14 8.71
CA ILE A 210 -10.69 24.77 8.63
C ILE A 210 -11.16 24.02 9.87
N ASP A 211 -12.38 23.47 9.82
CA ASP A 211 -12.99 22.71 10.91
C ASP A 211 -13.43 21.29 10.51
N GLY A 212 -13.21 20.92 9.24
CA GLY A 212 -13.54 19.63 8.65
C GLY A 212 -14.94 19.57 8.05
N ARG A 213 -15.68 20.69 7.98
CA ARG A 213 -17.03 20.77 7.42
C ARG A 213 -17.02 21.54 6.09
N LEU A 214 -17.54 20.90 5.05
CA LEU A 214 -17.67 21.53 3.74
C LEU A 214 -18.99 22.32 3.63
N ASP A 215 -19.30 23.17 4.61
CA ASP A 215 -20.54 23.96 4.69
C ASP A 215 -20.35 25.48 4.49
N ASP A 216 -19.11 25.95 4.40
CA ASP A 216 -18.79 27.32 3.96
C ASP A 216 -19.21 27.58 2.50
N ASP A 217 -19.68 28.80 2.21
CA ASP A 217 -20.13 29.23 0.87
C ASP A 217 -19.05 29.05 -0.21
N ALA A 218 -17.77 29.16 0.15
CA ALA A 218 -16.64 28.97 -0.77
C ALA A 218 -16.66 27.59 -1.44
N TRP A 219 -17.12 26.55 -0.74
CA TRP A 219 -17.17 25.18 -1.26
C TRP A 219 -18.13 25.01 -2.43
N SER A 220 -19.09 25.91 -2.62
CA SER A 220 -20.01 25.91 -3.77
C SER A 220 -19.33 26.37 -5.07
N GLN A 221 -18.22 27.11 -4.97
CA GLN A 221 -17.45 27.65 -6.08
C GLN A 221 -16.14 26.88 -6.32
N ALA A 222 -15.78 25.96 -5.43
CA ALA A 222 -14.58 25.15 -5.53
C ALA A 222 -14.63 24.19 -6.72
N ALA A 223 -13.46 23.85 -7.25
CA ALA A 223 -13.33 22.81 -8.27
C ALA A 223 -13.73 21.46 -7.67
N VAL A 224 -14.53 20.68 -8.40
CA VAL A 224 -14.99 19.35 -7.96
C VAL A 224 -14.24 18.28 -8.74
N PHE A 225 -13.58 17.36 -8.02
CA PHE A 225 -12.89 16.24 -8.63
C PHE A 225 -13.91 15.14 -8.92
N ASP A 226 -14.21 14.96 -10.21
CA ASP A 226 -15.03 13.84 -10.67
C ASP A 226 -14.19 12.57 -10.91
N SER A 227 -14.86 11.46 -11.22
CA SER A 227 -14.20 10.28 -11.80
C SER A 227 -13.12 9.60 -10.95
N ILE A 228 -13.19 9.71 -9.62
CA ILE A 228 -12.32 8.95 -8.71
C ILE A 228 -12.56 7.45 -8.91
N SER A 229 -11.49 6.72 -9.21
CA SER A 229 -11.54 5.30 -9.57
C SER A 229 -10.52 4.49 -8.76
N MET A 230 -10.80 3.20 -8.57
CA MET A 230 -9.87 2.28 -7.93
C MET A 230 -8.58 2.18 -8.73
N LEU A 231 -7.47 2.35 -8.04
CA LEU A 231 -6.12 2.12 -8.54
C LEU A 231 -6.02 0.73 -9.18
N ARG A 232 -5.24 0.62 -10.27
CA ARG A 232 -5.08 -0.54 -11.17
C ARG A 232 -6.30 -0.94 -11.98
N THR A 233 -7.48 -0.99 -11.37
CA THR A 233 -8.67 -1.53 -12.03
C THR A 233 -9.44 -0.48 -12.82
N GLY A 234 -9.35 0.79 -12.43
CA GLY A 234 -10.15 1.88 -12.98
C GLY A 234 -11.65 1.76 -12.67
N ALA A 235 -12.06 0.76 -11.88
CA ALA A 235 -13.46 0.56 -11.52
C ALA A 235 -13.89 1.57 -10.45
N ALA A 236 -15.20 1.79 -10.30
CA ALA A 236 -15.72 2.67 -9.26
C ALA A 236 -15.41 2.09 -7.86
N PRO A 237 -14.98 2.92 -6.88
CA PRO A 237 -14.83 2.48 -5.49
C PRO A 237 -16.21 2.16 -4.91
N THR A 238 -16.27 1.18 -3.98
CA THR A 238 -17.52 0.87 -3.27
C THR A 238 -17.85 1.93 -2.22
N GLN A 239 -16.83 2.64 -1.73
CA GLN A 239 -16.97 3.77 -0.82
C GLN A 239 -16.59 5.07 -1.54
N ALA A 240 -17.59 5.87 -1.91
CA ALA A 240 -17.38 7.09 -2.66
C ALA A 240 -16.53 8.11 -1.88
N THR A 241 -15.70 8.86 -2.61
CA THR A 241 -14.96 10.00 -2.05
C THR A 241 -15.28 11.22 -2.89
N GLU A 242 -15.70 12.31 -2.26
CA GLU A 242 -15.86 13.61 -2.89
C GLU A 242 -14.66 14.46 -2.53
N VAL A 243 -14.14 15.22 -3.51
CA VAL A 243 -13.02 16.14 -3.27
C VAL A 243 -13.31 17.46 -3.95
N ARG A 244 -13.06 18.54 -3.22
CA ARG A 244 -13.14 19.91 -3.69
C ARG A 244 -11.84 20.65 -3.43
N MET A 245 -11.49 21.56 -4.32
CA MET A 245 -10.27 22.34 -4.17
C MET A 245 -10.43 23.75 -4.74
N PHE A 246 -9.83 24.71 -4.07
CA PHE A 246 -9.65 26.06 -4.57
C PHE A 246 -8.36 26.62 -3.98
N ARG A 247 -7.98 27.81 -4.41
CA ARG A 247 -6.80 28.51 -3.94
C ARG A 247 -7.21 29.87 -3.37
N THR A 248 -6.52 30.33 -2.34
CA THR A 248 -6.57 31.73 -1.87
C THR A 248 -5.29 32.46 -2.29
N SER A 249 -5.13 33.74 -1.95
CA SER A 249 -3.89 34.47 -2.22
C SER A 249 -2.63 33.81 -1.65
N ASP A 250 -2.76 32.97 -0.63
CA ASP A 250 -1.65 32.44 0.18
C ASP A 250 -1.70 30.94 0.46
N ALA A 251 -2.78 30.22 0.10
CA ALA A 251 -2.89 28.78 0.32
C ALA A 251 -3.65 28.02 -0.77
N LEU A 252 -3.35 26.74 -0.90
CA LEU A 252 -4.25 25.77 -1.50
C LEU A 252 -5.19 25.24 -0.41
N VAL A 253 -6.48 25.23 -0.69
CA VAL A 253 -7.51 24.72 0.23
C VAL A 253 -8.17 23.51 -0.39
N VAL A 254 -8.21 22.40 0.35
CA VAL A 254 -8.71 21.11 -0.10
C VAL A 254 -9.75 20.60 0.89
N GLY A 255 -10.92 20.25 0.40
CA GLY A 255 -12.00 19.66 1.19
C GLY A 255 -12.32 18.29 0.64
N PHE A 256 -12.64 17.33 1.50
CA PHE A 256 -13.06 16.01 1.05
C PHE A 256 -14.13 15.42 1.96
N ILE A 257 -14.95 14.54 1.39
CA ILE A 257 -15.93 13.72 2.11
C ILE A 257 -15.69 12.27 1.69
N CYS A 258 -15.28 11.44 2.64
CA CYS A 258 -15.10 10.01 2.49
C CYS A 258 -16.37 9.31 3.01
N HIS A 259 -17.25 8.91 2.09
CA HIS A 259 -18.43 8.12 2.43
C HIS A 259 -18.01 6.75 2.93
N GLU A 260 -18.68 6.25 3.96
CA GLU A 260 -18.35 4.97 4.57
C GLU A 260 -19.59 4.32 5.19
N SER A 261 -20.04 3.23 4.59
CA SER A 261 -21.17 2.44 5.09
C SER A 261 -20.88 1.73 6.42
N ALA A 262 -19.60 1.46 6.72
CA ALA A 262 -19.16 0.80 7.93
C ALA A 262 -18.26 1.71 8.80
N MET A 263 -18.75 2.90 9.18
CA MET A 263 -17.98 3.90 9.95
C MET A 263 -17.34 3.36 11.25
N HIS A 264 -17.92 2.34 11.86
CA HIS A 264 -17.39 1.66 13.04
C HIS A 264 -16.14 0.80 12.76
N ARG A 265 -15.84 0.50 11.49
CA ARG A 265 -14.66 -0.24 11.02
C ARG A 265 -13.55 0.66 10.49
N VAL A 266 -13.75 1.98 10.44
CA VAL A 266 -12.72 2.92 9.98
C VAL A 266 -11.51 2.87 10.91
N LEU A 267 -10.34 2.55 10.36
CA LEU A 267 -9.07 2.50 11.10
C LEU A 267 -8.55 3.91 11.34
N ALA A 268 -8.17 4.19 12.59
CA ALA A 268 -7.69 5.50 13.07
C ALA A 268 -6.81 5.35 14.33
N GLN A 269 -5.69 4.64 14.23
CA GLN A 269 -4.78 4.35 15.34
C GLN A 269 -3.55 5.24 15.39
N MET A 270 -3.17 5.81 14.26
CA MET A 270 -2.03 6.69 14.17
C MET A 270 -2.44 8.04 14.74
N THR A 271 -1.93 8.39 15.92
CA THR A 271 -2.27 9.64 16.62
C THR A 271 -1.14 10.67 16.61
N ALA A 272 0.07 10.25 16.25
CA ALA A 272 1.25 11.12 16.22
C ALA A 272 1.45 11.68 14.81
N ARG A 273 1.72 12.98 14.71
CA ARG A 273 2.12 13.62 13.45
C ARG A 273 3.35 12.90 12.88
N ASP A 274 3.38 12.75 11.55
CA ASP A 274 4.46 12.07 10.78
C ASP A 274 4.69 10.60 11.17
N SER A 275 3.75 9.98 11.88
CA SER A 275 3.71 8.52 12.03
C SER A 275 3.27 7.85 10.72
N GLN A 276 3.14 6.52 10.74
CA GLN A 276 2.72 5.74 9.57
C GLN A 276 1.22 5.89 9.28
N VAL A 277 0.74 7.12 9.09
CA VAL A 277 -0.68 7.49 8.90
C VAL A 277 -1.33 6.69 7.77
N TRP A 278 -0.55 6.25 6.78
CA TRP A 278 -0.98 5.34 5.70
C TRP A 278 -1.43 3.94 6.16
N ASN A 279 -1.24 3.58 7.42
CA ASN A 279 -1.80 2.36 8.02
C ASN A 279 -3.28 2.52 8.41
N ASP A 280 -3.79 3.75 8.52
CA ASP A 280 -5.20 4.09 8.80
C ASP A 280 -6.01 4.36 7.53
N ASP A 281 -7.33 4.56 7.67
CA ASP A 281 -8.14 5.13 6.60
C ASP A 281 -7.68 6.58 6.39
N VAL A 282 -7.12 6.84 5.21
CA VAL A 282 -6.32 8.03 4.96
C VAL A 282 -6.71 8.67 3.64
N PHE A 283 -6.84 9.99 3.68
CA PHE A 283 -6.88 10.84 2.50
C PHE A 283 -5.46 11.32 2.21
N GLU A 284 -5.05 11.26 0.95
CA GLU A 284 -3.72 11.67 0.50
C GLU A 284 -3.82 12.62 -0.69
N LEU A 285 -3.07 13.71 -0.61
CA LEU A 285 -2.89 14.67 -1.69
C LEU A 285 -1.44 14.67 -2.14
N ARG A 286 -1.21 14.50 -3.44
CA ARG A 286 0.10 14.60 -4.09
C ARG A 286 0.15 15.86 -4.95
N LEU A 287 1.21 16.64 -4.81
CA LEU A 287 1.40 17.90 -5.53
C LEU A 287 2.81 18.04 -6.07
N ALA A 288 2.95 18.41 -7.34
CA ALA A 288 4.20 18.84 -7.95
C ALA A 288 3.97 20.16 -8.70
N PRO A 289 4.04 21.31 -8.00
CA PRO A 289 3.83 22.62 -8.61
C PRO A 289 4.92 22.95 -9.64
N GLY A 290 4.52 23.54 -10.77
CA GLY A 290 5.46 24.02 -11.78
C GLY A 290 6.21 22.93 -12.56
N VAL A 291 5.89 21.66 -12.34
CA VAL A 291 6.45 20.54 -13.10
C VAL A 291 5.76 20.42 -14.47
N ASP A 292 6.56 20.33 -15.52
CA ASP A 292 6.08 20.07 -16.87
C ASP A 292 5.63 18.62 -17.06
N GLY A 293 4.66 18.40 -17.96
CA GLY A 293 4.08 17.07 -18.17
C GLY A 293 5.01 16.06 -18.86
N THR A 294 6.23 16.42 -19.24
CA THR A 294 7.10 15.55 -20.06
C THR A 294 8.07 14.71 -19.24
N GLN A 295 8.30 15.06 -17.98
CA GLN A 295 9.18 14.31 -17.10
C GLN A 295 8.49 13.05 -16.54
N ALA A 296 9.12 11.90 -16.70
CA ALA A 296 8.61 10.63 -16.17
C ALA A 296 8.75 10.52 -14.64
N THR A 297 9.72 11.23 -14.07
CA THR A 297 10.04 11.24 -12.64
C THR A 297 10.48 12.63 -12.23
N TYR A 298 9.97 13.12 -11.11
CA TYR A 298 10.26 14.45 -10.58
C TYR A 298 9.92 14.52 -9.09
N PRO A 299 10.46 15.50 -8.34
CA PRO A 299 10.09 15.73 -6.95
C PRO A 299 8.61 16.10 -6.79
N TYR A 300 7.98 15.64 -5.71
CA TYR A 300 6.62 16.02 -5.36
C TYR A 300 6.38 15.91 -3.86
N TYR A 301 5.37 16.63 -3.39
CA TYR A 301 4.91 16.65 -2.02
C TYR A 301 3.76 15.67 -1.82
N VAL A 302 3.69 15.06 -0.65
CA VAL A 302 2.56 14.22 -0.21
C VAL A 302 2.05 14.76 1.12
N PHE A 303 0.76 15.04 1.20
CA PHE A 303 0.05 15.39 2.41
C PHE A 303 -0.93 14.27 2.74
N LEU A 304 -0.92 13.79 3.97
CA LEU A 304 -1.77 12.72 4.45
C LEU A 304 -2.55 13.18 5.69
N ILE A 305 -3.82 12.82 5.76
CA ILE A 305 -4.65 12.99 6.96
C ILE A 305 -5.55 11.78 7.14
N ASN A 306 -5.59 11.22 8.36
CA ASN A 306 -6.53 10.14 8.68
C ASN A 306 -7.85 10.67 9.25
N SER A 307 -8.80 9.77 9.48
CA SER A 307 -10.14 10.08 9.99
C SER A 307 -10.22 10.65 11.42
N ILE A 308 -9.10 10.85 12.11
CA ILE A 308 -9.03 11.54 13.42
C ILE A 308 -8.17 12.80 13.37
N GLY A 309 -7.78 13.26 12.17
CA GLY A 309 -7.03 14.49 11.98
C GLY A 309 -5.52 14.36 12.19
N THR A 310 -4.98 13.14 12.29
CA THR A 310 -3.53 12.95 12.37
C THR A 310 -2.92 13.21 11.00
N LYS A 311 -1.96 14.12 10.97
CA LYS A 311 -1.30 14.63 9.77
C LYS A 311 0.05 13.95 9.55
N ALA A 312 0.41 13.70 8.30
CA ALA A 312 1.78 13.41 7.91
C ALA A 312 2.10 14.09 6.58
N ASP A 313 3.36 14.43 6.36
CA ASP A 313 3.80 14.95 5.07
C ASP A 313 5.25 14.55 4.75
N LEU A 314 5.56 14.53 3.45
CA LEU A 314 6.90 14.24 2.96
C LEU A 314 7.10 14.76 1.54
N GLU A 315 8.36 15.04 1.21
CA GLU A 315 8.82 15.19 -0.16
C GLU A 315 9.33 13.84 -0.69
N LYS A 316 8.93 13.47 -1.90
CA LYS A 316 9.43 12.27 -2.61
C LYS A 316 10.20 12.67 -3.85
N GLY A 317 11.33 12.01 -4.09
CA GLY A 317 12.17 12.25 -5.27
C GLY A 317 12.94 13.57 -5.25
N GLY A 318 12.80 14.38 -4.19
CA GLY A 318 13.57 15.59 -3.92
C GLY A 318 14.84 15.32 -3.12
N ALA A 319 15.55 16.40 -2.80
CA ALA A 319 16.83 16.35 -2.07
C ALA A 319 16.64 16.32 -0.54
N GLU A 320 15.47 16.74 -0.04
CA GLU A 320 15.23 16.94 1.39
C GLU A 320 14.36 15.84 1.99
N LEU A 321 15.00 14.78 2.51
CA LEU A 321 14.32 13.68 3.19
C LEU A 321 13.59 14.10 4.48
N ALA A 322 13.82 15.32 4.98
CA ALA A 322 13.28 15.87 6.23
C ALA A 322 12.33 17.07 6.01
N TRP A 323 11.89 17.31 4.78
CA TRP A 323 10.92 18.37 4.50
C TRP A 323 9.65 18.18 5.33
N ASN A 324 9.19 19.25 5.98
CA ASN A 324 8.01 19.25 6.85
C ASN A 324 7.29 20.60 6.72
N ALA A 325 6.07 20.59 6.19
CA ALA A 325 5.29 21.81 5.99
C ALA A 325 4.47 22.15 7.23
N ASP A 326 4.35 23.44 7.53
CA ASP A 326 3.34 23.94 8.48
C ASP A 326 2.02 24.14 7.74
N TRP A 327 1.11 23.16 7.83
CA TRP A 327 -0.20 23.19 7.16
C TRP A 327 -1.31 22.82 8.14
N ASP A 328 -2.49 23.42 7.97
CA ASP A 328 -3.65 23.18 8.83
C ASP A 328 -4.52 22.07 8.27
N GLY A 329 -5.08 21.26 9.17
CA GLY A 329 -6.02 20.22 8.79
C GLY A 329 -7.00 19.92 9.90
N ALA A 330 -8.27 19.76 9.54
CA ALA A 330 -9.34 19.42 10.47
C ALA A 330 -10.23 18.32 9.87
N VAL A 331 -10.84 17.53 10.74
CA VAL A 331 -11.64 16.35 10.36
C VAL A 331 -12.91 16.28 11.20
N GLN A 332 -14.02 15.92 10.56
CA GLN A 332 -15.27 15.56 11.20
C GLN A 332 -15.64 14.11 10.88
N ARG A 333 -16.33 13.46 11.80
CA ARG A 333 -16.88 12.11 11.62
C ARG A 333 -18.36 12.13 11.89
N ASP A 334 -19.11 11.63 10.93
CA ASP A 334 -20.55 11.46 11.02
C ASP A 334 -20.91 9.97 10.95
N ALA A 335 -22.21 9.67 10.97
CA ALA A 335 -22.71 8.29 10.97
C ALA A 335 -22.40 7.53 9.65
N ALA A 336 -22.27 8.25 8.54
CA ALA A 336 -22.14 7.68 7.19
C ALA A 336 -20.87 8.14 6.44
N SER A 337 -20.04 8.98 7.05
CA SER A 337 -18.87 9.57 6.39
C SER A 337 -17.88 10.12 7.41
N TRP A 338 -16.67 10.37 6.94
CA TRP A 338 -15.77 11.33 7.57
C TRP A 338 -15.31 12.34 6.53
N SER A 339 -15.20 13.59 6.93
CA SER A 339 -14.81 14.69 6.06
C SER A 339 -13.59 15.39 6.63
N GLY A 340 -12.86 16.10 5.79
CA GLY A 340 -11.77 16.91 6.26
C GLY A 340 -11.45 18.05 5.32
N GLU A 341 -10.73 19.01 5.88
CA GLU A 341 -10.26 20.20 5.20
C GLU A 341 -8.76 20.34 5.44
N LEU A 342 -8.02 20.70 4.41
CA LEU A 342 -6.60 21.00 4.45
C LEU A 342 -6.40 22.41 3.95
N ARG A 343 -5.53 23.16 4.63
CA ARG A 343 -5.02 24.45 4.18
C ARG A 343 -3.50 24.38 4.11
N ILE A 344 -2.99 24.37 2.88
CA ILE A 344 -1.57 24.20 2.58
C ILE A 344 -1.01 25.56 2.14
N PRO A 345 -0.14 26.20 2.92
CA PRO A 345 0.46 27.48 2.52
C PRO A 345 1.24 27.35 1.22
N LEU A 346 1.01 28.26 0.27
CA LEU A 346 1.74 28.29 -1.01
C LEU A 346 3.23 28.50 -0.80
N ALA A 347 3.62 29.21 0.27
CA ALA A 347 5.01 29.43 0.64
C ALA A 347 5.76 28.15 1.05
N ALA A 348 5.06 27.08 1.42
CA ALA A 348 5.67 25.79 1.75
C ALA A 348 6.01 24.96 0.50
N LEU A 349 5.51 25.36 -0.67
CA LEU A 349 5.57 24.58 -1.90
C LEU A 349 6.48 25.25 -2.94
N ASN A 350 7.58 24.59 -3.31
CA ASN A 350 8.39 25.05 -4.42
C ASN A 350 7.58 25.02 -5.72
N GLY A 351 7.66 26.09 -6.50
CA GLY A 351 6.92 26.21 -7.78
C GLY A 351 5.46 26.65 -7.64
N ALA A 352 4.98 27.00 -6.44
CA ALA A 352 3.57 27.39 -6.23
C ALA A 352 3.09 28.59 -7.08
N GLY A 353 4.00 29.45 -7.54
CA GLY A 353 3.69 30.56 -8.44
C GLY A 353 3.37 30.14 -9.88
N ALA A 354 3.56 28.87 -10.24
CA ALA A 354 3.27 28.37 -11.58
C ALA A 354 1.75 28.26 -11.84
N ALA A 355 1.35 28.55 -13.08
CA ALA A 355 -0.04 28.44 -13.52
C ALA A 355 -0.55 27.01 -13.64
N THR A 356 0.35 26.03 -13.75
CA THR A 356 0.01 24.62 -13.92
C THR A 356 0.80 23.78 -12.94
N TRP A 357 0.09 22.94 -12.20
CA TRP A 357 0.67 21.97 -11.28
C TRP A 357 0.30 20.56 -11.73
N ARG A 358 1.10 19.59 -11.31
CA ARG A 358 0.74 18.18 -11.38
C ARG A 358 0.21 17.76 -10.01
N GLY A 359 -0.83 16.93 -9.98
CA GLY A 359 -1.32 16.41 -8.71
C GLY A 359 -2.20 15.19 -8.83
N ASN A 360 -2.41 14.53 -7.70
CA ASN A 360 -3.40 13.48 -7.58
C ASN A 360 -3.98 13.47 -6.17
N VAL A 361 -5.23 13.07 -6.04
CA VAL A 361 -5.90 12.84 -4.76
C VAL A 361 -6.21 11.36 -4.66
N SER A 362 -6.13 10.82 -3.46
CA SER A 362 -6.43 9.42 -3.23
C SER A 362 -6.96 9.15 -1.84
N ARG A 363 -7.73 8.08 -1.70
CA ARG A 363 -8.13 7.53 -0.40
C ARG A 363 -7.66 6.09 -0.34
N TYR A 364 -6.96 5.72 0.73
CA TYR A 364 -6.79 4.31 1.06
C TYR A 364 -7.80 3.91 2.13
N GLU A 365 -8.92 3.37 1.68
CA GLU A 365 -10.02 2.91 2.52
C GLU A 365 -9.62 1.61 3.28
N LYS A 366 -9.78 1.64 4.60
CA LYS A 366 -9.32 0.57 5.52
C LYS A 366 -10.40 -0.39 6.07
N PRO A 367 -11.68 -0.26 5.74
CA PRO A 367 -12.64 -1.38 5.86
C PRO A 367 -12.65 -2.46 4.74
N ASN A 368 -12.70 -2.11 3.45
CA ASN A 368 -12.80 -3.00 2.26
C ASN A 368 -11.53 -3.26 1.41
N ALA A 369 -10.57 -2.34 1.46
CA ALA A 369 -9.17 -2.43 1.02
C ALA A 369 -8.97 -1.79 -0.34
N GLU A 370 -9.73 -0.72 -0.53
CA GLU A 370 -9.80 0.01 -1.76
C GLU A 370 -8.81 1.16 -1.71
N TYR A 371 -7.98 1.24 -2.73
CA TYR A 371 -7.17 2.41 -2.96
C TYR A 371 -7.72 3.09 -4.20
N SER A 372 -8.28 4.28 -4.05
CA SER A 372 -8.87 5.04 -5.15
C SER A 372 -8.10 6.32 -5.41
N THR A 373 -8.01 6.73 -6.67
CA THR A 373 -7.25 7.88 -7.16
C THR A 373 -8.09 8.69 -8.15
N TRP A 374 -7.90 10.01 -8.21
CA TRP A 374 -8.51 10.84 -9.25
C TRP A 374 -7.88 10.57 -10.62
N SER A 375 -6.57 10.81 -10.76
CA SER A 375 -5.85 10.43 -11.98
C SER A 375 -5.62 8.92 -12.00
N PRO A 376 -6.07 8.21 -13.05
CA PRO A 376 -5.94 6.75 -13.13
C PRO A 376 -4.49 6.30 -13.14
N ILE A 377 -4.17 5.36 -12.27
CA ILE A 377 -2.85 4.77 -12.13
C ILE A 377 -2.98 3.26 -12.33
N PRO A 378 -2.58 2.69 -13.49
CA PRO A 378 -2.61 1.25 -13.73
C PRO A 378 -1.55 0.48 -12.92
N GLU A 379 -0.60 1.17 -12.29
CA GLU A 379 0.46 0.61 -11.47
C GLU A 379 0.01 0.34 -10.02
N SER A 380 0.84 -0.37 -9.24
CA SER A 380 0.46 -0.83 -7.89
C SER A 380 0.56 0.22 -6.77
N THR A 381 0.97 1.44 -7.08
CA THR A 381 1.19 2.51 -6.09
C THR A 381 0.77 3.83 -6.70
N ALA A 382 0.17 4.71 -5.90
CA ALA A 382 -0.20 6.05 -6.34
C ALA A 382 1.02 6.98 -6.52
N ASP A 383 2.22 6.53 -6.14
CA ASP A 383 3.49 7.25 -6.29
C ASP A 383 4.04 7.18 -7.74
N GLN A 384 3.20 7.51 -8.72
CA GLN A 384 3.55 7.58 -10.15
C GLN A 384 3.46 9.04 -10.63
N PRO A 385 4.50 9.87 -10.42
CA PRO A 385 4.45 11.29 -10.80
C PRO A 385 4.07 11.49 -12.27
N ALA A 386 4.61 10.69 -13.20
CA ALA A 386 4.21 10.74 -14.62
C ALA A 386 2.69 10.67 -14.86
N ARG A 387 1.94 10.03 -13.95
CA ARG A 387 0.49 9.82 -14.04
C ARG A 387 -0.32 10.84 -13.25
N PHE A 388 0.28 11.79 -12.55
CA PHE A 388 -0.48 12.84 -11.87
C PHE A 388 -1.27 13.68 -12.88
N GLY A 389 -2.52 14.01 -12.56
CA GLY A 389 -3.35 14.88 -13.40
C GLY A 389 -2.84 16.32 -13.41
N ILE A 390 -3.51 17.16 -14.18
CA ILE A 390 -3.13 18.56 -14.42
C ILE A 390 -4.07 19.49 -13.64
N LEU A 391 -3.53 20.25 -12.69
CA LEU A 391 -4.25 21.28 -11.95
C LEU A 391 -3.89 22.65 -12.56
N ARG A 392 -4.85 23.33 -13.18
CA ARG A 392 -4.65 24.66 -13.76
C ARG A 392 -5.09 25.71 -12.75
N MET A 393 -4.14 26.45 -12.18
CA MET A 393 -4.42 27.49 -11.20
C MET A 393 -4.95 28.72 -11.91
N ARG A 394 -6.23 29.07 -11.69
CA ARG A 394 -6.93 30.16 -12.37
C ARG A 394 -7.41 31.26 -11.44
#